data_AF-D3T2G4-F1
#
_entry.id   AF-D3T2G4-F1
#
_cell.length_a   1.000
_cell.length_b   1.000
_cell.length_c   1.000
_cell.angle_alpha   90.00
_cell.angle_beta   90.00
_cell.angle_gamma   90.00
#
_symmetry.space_group_name_H-M   'P 1'
#
loop_
_entity.id
_entity.type
_entity.pdbx_description
1 polymer ?
#
loop_
_entity_poly.entity_id
_entity_poly.type
_entity_poly.pdbx_seq_one_letter_code
_entity_poly.pdbx_strand_id
1 'polypeptide(L)'
;MVEDENNIPEAREAIQDGLTDGLERLHTITLRELITNMSDGQDALGNPWEPLKESTIRAKGSDTPLIDNSRLLTDINAASMMDRANRMAVIGTNLDYAEHHEFGAPEAGIPARPIFGPAGAYASQQAPDVIGDEIDTNLEGAVID
;
A
#
# COMPACT_ATOMS: atom_id res chain seq x y z
N MET A 1 40.74 24.82 -13.98
CA MET A 1 39.55 24.22 -13.36
C MET A 1 39.86 22.74 -13.24
N VAL A 2 39.74 22.19 -12.04
CA VAL A 2 39.77 20.74 -11.85
C VAL A 2 38.32 20.32 -12.09
N GLU A 3 38.08 19.54 -13.14
CA GLU A 3 36.79 18.88 -13.35
C GLU A 3 36.63 17.87 -12.22
N ASP A 4 35.52 17.93 -11.48
CA ASP A 4 35.22 16.93 -10.46
C ASP A 4 34.81 15.65 -11.16
N GLU A 5 35.76 14.76 -11.41
CA GLU A 5 35.52 13.47 -12.09
C GLU A 5 34.56 12.54 -11.33
N ASN A 6 34.16 12.87 -10.09
CA ASN A 6 33.40 11.96 -9.23
C ASN A 6 31.89 12.25 -9.17
N ASN A 7 31.38 13.39 -9.69
CA ASN A 7 29.96 13.80 -9.69
C ASN A 7 29.20 13.46 -8.37
N ILE A 8 29.87 13.58 -7.22
CA ILE A 8 29.36 13.09 -5.92
C ILE A 8 28.12 13.88 -5.47
N PRO A 9 28.07 15.23 -5.60
CA PRO A 9 26.87 16.00 -5.29
C PRO A 9 25.64 15.58 -6.10
N GLU A 10 25.83 15.38 -7.41
CA GLU A 10 24.79 15.02 -8.39
C GLU A 10 24.30 13.59 -8.13
N ALA A 11 25.21 12.64 -7.90
CA ALA A 11 24.85 11.27 -7.52
C ALA A 11 24.07 11.21 -6.19
N ARG A 12 24.43 12.07 -5.23
CA ARG A 12 23.69 12.16 -3.95
C ARG A 12 22.28 12.70 -4.16
N GLU A 13 22.11 13.73 -4.98
CA GLU A 13 20.79 14.29 -5.30
C GLU A 13 19.93 13.26 -6.03
N ALA A 14 20.48 12.57 -7.03
CA ALA A 14 19.82 11.49 -7.75
C ALA A 14 19.35 10.35 -6.82
N ILE A 15 20.15 9.94 -5.83
CA ILE A 15 19.73 8.94 -4.83
C ILE A 15 18.57 9.45 -3.98
N GLN A 16 18.58 10.73 -3.60
CA GLN A 16 17.52 11.32 -2.77
C GLN A 16 16.20 11.45 -3.53
N ASP A 17 16.29 11.85 -4.79
CA ASP A 17 15.13 11.96 -5.69
C ASP A 17 14.58 10.57 -6.02
N GLY A 18 15.45 9.64 -6.41
CA GLY A 18 15.06 8.24 -6.68
C GLY A 18 14.45 7.54 -5.47
N LEU A 19 14.94 7.80 -4.24
CA LEU A 19 14.29 7.30 -3.03
C LEU A 19 12.88 7.90 -2.84
N THR A 20 12.71 9.19 -3.14
CA THR A 20 11.43 9.87 -2.99
C THR A 20 10.41 9.38 -4.02
N ASP A 21 10.83 9.27 -5.27
CA ASP A 21 10.02 8.74 -6.38
C ASP A 21 9.69 7.26 -6.16
N GLY A 22 10.67 6.47 -5.71
CA GLY A 22 10.50 5.07 -5.31
C GLY A 22 9.46 4.88 -4.21
N LEU A 23 9.46 5.74 -3.18
CA LEU A 23 8.44 5.70 -2.12
C LEU A 23 7.04 6.07 -2.63
N GLU A 24 6.92 7.08 -3.49
CA GLU A 24 5.64 7.47 -4.10
C GLU A 24 5.09 6.34 -4.99
N ARG A 25 5.96 5.73 -5.80
CA ARG A 25 5.58 4.60 -6.65
C ARG A 25 5.17 3.40 -5.82
N LEU A 26 5.96 3.04 -4.79
CA LEU A 26 5.65 1.92 -3.89
C LEU A 26 4.32 2.13 -3.17
N HIS A 27 4.04 3.35 -2.69
CA HIS A 27 2.75 3.73 -2.11
C HIS A 27 1.61 3.51 -3.11
N THR A 28 1.75 4.06 -4.31
CA THR A 28 0.71 4.00 -5.34
C THR A 28 0.38 2.57 -5.74
N ILE A 29 1.39 1.72 -5.98
CA ILE A 29 1.14 0.33 -6.37
C ILE A 29 0.55 -0.47 -5.21
N THR A 30 0.99 -0.25 -3.98
CA THR A 30 0.50 -1.00 -2.81
C THR A 30 -0.95 -0.62 -2.51
N LEU A 31 -1.28 0.66 -2.56
CA LEU A 31 -2.65 1.14 -2.35
C LEU A 31 -3.58 0.61 -3.44
N ARG A 32 -3.14 0.63 -4.70
CA ARG A 32 -3.91 0.10 -5.82
C ARG A 32 -4.17 -1.40 -5.67
N GLU A 33 -3.12 -2.17 -5.39
CA GLU A 33 -3.21 -3.61 -5.21
C GLU A 33 -4.14 -3.97 -4.04
N LEU A 34 -3.99 -3.27 -2.91
CA LEU A 34 -4.88 -3.42 -1.76
C LEU A 34 -6.34 -3.20 -2.15
N ILE A 35 -6.66 -2.07 -2.80
CA ILE A 35 -8.05 -1.74 -3.15
C ILE A 35 -8.63 -2.73 -4.16
N THR A 36 -7.84 -3.13 -5.17
CA THR A 36 -8.25 -4.12 -6.16
C THR A 36 -8.54 -5.45 -5.48
N ASN A 37 -7.62 -5.99 -4.69
CA ASN A 37 -7.79 -7.30 -4.06
C ASN A 37 -8.93 -7.28 -3.02
N MET A 38 -9.03 -6.20 -2.24
CA MET A 38 -10.16 -6.04 -1.33
C MET A 38 -11.49 -6.05 -2.09
N SER A 39 -11.60 -5.40 -3.26
CA SER A 39 -12.83 -5.41 -4.05
C SER A 39 -13.26 -6.82 -4.51
N ASP A 40 -12.30 -7.74 -4.60
CA ASP A 40 -12.50 -9.15 -4.93
C ASP A 40 -12.63 -10.05 -3.68
N GLY A 41 -12.69 -9.46 -2.47
CA GLY A 41 -12.78 -10.19 -1.21
C GLY A 41 -11.49 -10.88 -0.79
N GLN A 42 -10.35 -10.29 -1.14
CA GLN A 42 -9.01 -10.79 -0.87
C GLN A 42 -8.20 -9.78 -0.03
N ASP A 43 -7.14 -10.26 0.61
CA ASP A 43 -6.12 -9.38 1.21
C ASP A 43 -5.15 -8.82 0.15
N ALA A 44 -4.26 -7.92 0.54
CA ALA A 44 -3.30 -7.30 -0.40
C ALA A 44 -2.30 -8.27 -1.04
N LEU A 45 -2.19 -9.52 -0.55
CA LEU A 45 -1.36 -10.56 -1.14
C LEU A 45 -2.18 -11.49 -2.07
N GLY A 46 -3.46 -11.20 -2.27
CA GLY A 46 -4.37 -11.99 -3.10
C GLY A 46 -4.96 -13.21 -2.38
N ASN A 47 -4.78 -13.33 -1.06
CA ASN A 47 -5.39 -14.44 -0.33
C ASN A 47 -6.88 -14.16 -0.11
N PRO A 48 -7.79 -15.08 -0.45
CA PRO A 48 -9.22 -14.88 -0.23
C PRO A 48 -9.56 -14.82 1.25
N TRP A 49 -10.43 -13.89 1.62
CA TRP A 49 -10.99 -13.84 2.96
C TRP A 49 -11.97 -14.98 3.22
N GLU A 50 -12.15 -15.31 4.50
CA GLU A 50 -13.15 -16.30 4.88
C GLU A 50 -14.57 -15.82 4.48
N PRO A 51 -15.36 -16.66 3.79
CA PRO A 51 -16.69 -16.28 3.34
C PRO A 51 -17.64 -16.02 4.52
N LEU A 52 -18.70 -15.24 4.25
CA LEU A 52 -19.74 -15.03 5.24
C LEU A 52 -20.52 -16.33 5.48
N LYS A 53 -20.92 -16.57 6.74
CA LYS A 53 -21.84 -17.65 7.10
C LYS A 53 -23.17 -17.45 6.38
N GLU A 54 -23.81 -18.53 5.92
CA GLU A 54 -25.10 -18.42 5.21
C GLU A 54 -26.17 -17.64 6.00
N SER A 55 -26.20 -17.79 7.33
CA SER A 55 -27.11 -17.04 8.19
C SER A 55 -26.89 -15.53 8.10
N THR A 56 -25.64 -15.10 7.99
CA THR A 56 -25.24 -13.70 7.81
C THR A 56 -25.62 -13.21 6.42
N ILE A 57 -25.38 -14.03 5.39
CA ILE A 57 -25.79 -13.72 4.01
C ILE A 57 -27.31 -13.52 3.93
N ARG A 58 -28.10 -14.42 4.54
CA ARG A 58 -29.57 -14.31 4.59
C ARG A 58 -30.04 -13.05 5.31
N ALA A 59 -29.38 -12.67 6.41
CA ALA A 59 -29.74 -11.48 7.18
C ALA A 59 -29.34 -10.17 6.46
N LYS A 60 -28.18 -10.18 5.80
CA LYS A 60 -27.59 -9.02 5.14
C LYS A 60 -28.11 -8.80 3.72
N GLY A 61 -28.48 -9.88 3.02
CA GLY A 61 -28.86 -9.87 1.61
C GLY A 61 -27.68 -9.82 0.63
N SER A 62 -26.44 -10.04 1.10
CA SER A 62 -25.23 -10.04 0.29
C SER A 62 -24.19 -11.01 0.88
N ASP A 63 -23.43 -11.66 0.01
CA ASP A 63 -22.29 -12.52 0.34
C ASP A 63 -20.95 -11.78 0.41
N THR A 64 -20.91 -10.53 -0.06
CA THR A 64 -19.73 -9.66 -0.03
C THR A 64 -19.33 -9.35 1.40
N PRO A 65 -18.11 -9.70 1.85
CA PRO A 65 -17.69 -9.42 3.21
C PRO A 65 -17.29 -7.95 3.42
N LEU A 66 -18.10 -7.22 4.21
CA LEU A 66 -17.75 -5.95 4.88
C LEU A 66 -17.22 -4.79 4.00
N ILE A 67 -17.41 -4.84 2.68
CA ILE A 67 -17.07 -3.80 1.69
C ILE A 67 -18.26 -3.48 0.76
N ASP A 68 -19.44 -3.96 1.11
CA ASP A 68 -20.70 -3.97 0.36
C ASP A 68 -21.21 -2.59 -0.08
N ASN A 69 -20.79 -1.52 0.61
CA ASN A 69 -21.12 -0.15 0.24
C ASN A 69 -19.90 0.67 -0.23
N SER A 70 -18.76 0.01 -0.43
CA SER A 70 -17.47 0.61 -0.81
C SER A 70 -16.97 1.73 0.11
N ARG A 71 -17.59 1.94 1.29
CA ARG A 71 -17.22 3.03 2.21
C ARG A 71 -15.79 2.87 2.72
N LEU A 72 -15.44 1.65 3.12
CA LEU A 72 -14.10 1.35 3.60
C LEU A 72 -13.04 1.55 2.52
N LEU A 73 -13.29 1.02 1.31
CA LEU A 73 -12.39 1.18 0.16
C LEU A 73 -12.18 2.66 -0.18
N THR A 74 -13.28 3.41 -0.24
CA THR A 74 -13.26 4.86 -0.53
C THR A 74 -12.46 5.62 0.53
N ASP A 75 -12.65 5.29 1.81
CA ASP A 75 -11.95 5.95 2.91
C ASP A 75 -10.46 5.59 2.91
N ILE A 76 -10.10 4.32 2.71
CA ILE A 76 -8.69 3.90 2.57
C ILE A 76 -8.02 4.69 1.44
N ASN A 77 -8.67 4.81 0.28
CA ASN A 77 -8.14 5.58 -0.83
C ASN A 77 -7.95 7.07 -0.49
N ALA A 78 -8.89 7.66 0.26
CA ALA A 78 -8.89 9.08 0.57
C ALA A 78 -8.01 9.47 1.77
N ALA A 79 -7.85 8.58 2.75
CA ALA A 79 -7.08 8.80 3.97
C ALA A 79 -5.60 8.42 3.80
N SER A 80 -5.27 7.58 2.82
CA SER A 80 -3.89 7.27 2.45
C SER A 80 -3.19 8.51 1.88
N MET A 81 -1.94 8.75 2.30
CA MET A 81 -1.21 9.97 1.96
C MET A 81 0.26 9.70 1.62
N MET A 82 0.83 10.60 0.80
CA MET A 82 2.25 10.68 0.50
C MET A 82 2.77 12.07 0.87
N ASP A 83 3.80 12.11 1.70
CA ASP A 83 4.55 13.30 2.08
C ASP A 83 5.97 13.18 1.53
N ARG A 84 6.18 13.78 0.35
CA ARG A 84 7.49 13.79 -0.32
C ARG A 84 8.55 14.53 0.49
N ALA A 85 8.19 15.61 1.18
CA ALA A 85 9.15 16.42 1.93
C ALA A 85 9.74 15.64 3.11
N ASN A 86 8.92 14.83 3.79
CA ASN A 86 9.35 13.99 4.90
C ASN A 86 9.65 12.53 4.52
N ARG A 87 9.55 12.17 3.22
CA ARG A 87 9.71 10.79 2.71
C ARG A 87 8.87 9.80 3.50
N MET A 88 7.60 10.13 3.68
CA MET A 88 6.66 9.34 4.45
C MET A 88 5.46 9.00 3.58
N ALA A 89 5.13 7.70 3.52
CA ALA A 89 3.94 7.20 2.86
C ALA A 89 3.09 6.45 3.89
N VAL A 90 1.79 6.70 3.89
CA VAL A 90 0.83 6.07 4.81
C VAL A 90 -0.32 5.49 4.00
N ILE A 91 -0.63 4.23 4.25
CA ILE A 91 -1.85 3.57 3.82
C ILE A 91 -2.67 3.27 5.07
N GLY A 92 -3.90 3.81 5.13
CA GLY A 92 -4.70 3.80 6.35
C GLY A 92 -6.13 4.24 6.12
N THR A 93 -6.93 4.23 7.19
CA THR A 93 -8.34 4.65 7.21
C THR A 93 -8.65 5.33 8.54
N ASN A 94 -9.64 6.22 8.54
CA ASN A 94 -10.16 6.86 9.75
C ASN A 94 -11.42 6.19 10.28
N LEU A 95 -11.80 5.03 9.74
CA LEU A 95 -13.01 4.30 10.11
C LEU A 95 -12.72 3.35 11.26
N ASP A 96 -13.39 3.58 12.39
CA ASP A 96 -13.21 2.84 13.64
C ASP A 96 -13.35 1.32 13.45
N TYR A 97 -14.29 0.89 12.59
CA TYR A 97 -14.55 -0.52 12.32
C TYR A 97 -13.47 -1.23 11.48
N ALA A 98 -12.44 -0.52 11.02
CA ALA A 98 -11.29 -1.14 10.35
C ALA A 98 -10.48 -2.03 11.30
N GLU A 99 -10.52 -1.76 12.62
CA GLU A 99 -9.89 -2.64 13.62
C GLU A 99 -10.50 -4.05 13.60
N HIS A 100 -11.82 -4.13 13.42
CA HIS A 100 -12.54 -5.41 13.35
C HIS A 100 -12.30 -6.14 12.02
N HIS A 101 -11.93 -5.41 10.97
CA HIS A 101 -11.39 -6.04 9.77
C HIS A 101 -10.02 -6.64 10.06
N GLU A 102 -9.09 -5.84 10.56
CA GLU A 102 -7.70 -6.27 10.75
C GLU A 102 -7.59 -7.46 11.71
N PHE A 103 -8.32 -7.43 12.82
CA PHE A 103 -8.14 -8.39 13.91
C PHE A 103 -9.34 -9.32 14.12
N GLY A 104 -10.46 -9.09 13.44
CA GLY A 104 -11.71 -9.79 13.73
C GLY A 104 -12.31 -9.38 15.07
N ALA A 105 -13.34 -10.11 15.50
CA ALA A 105 -13.90 -10.02 16.84
C ALA A 105 -14.24 -11.44 17.34
N PRO A 106 -13.24 -12.16 17.93
CA PRO A 106 -13.40 -13.56 18.31
C PRO A 106 -14.54 -13.82 19.29
N GLU A 107 -14.78 -12.90 20.22
CA GLU A 107 -15.87 -12.99 21.21
C GLU A 107 -17.26 -12.96 20.55
N ALA A 108 -17.37 -12.32 19.38
CA ALA A 108 -18.58 -12.29 18.57
C ALA A 108 -18.58 -13.37 17.45
N GLY A 109 -17.54 -14.21 17.38
CA GLY A 109 -17.38 -15.23 16.34
C GLY A 109 -17.22 -14.64 14.94
N ILE A 110 -16.64 -13.44 14.84
CA ILE A 110 -16.35 -12.73 13.59
C ILE A 110 -14.87 -12.97 13.23
N PRO A 111 -14.55 -13.62 12.10
CA PRO A 111 -13.18 -13.84 11.69
C PRO A 111 -12.54 -12.56 11.16
N ALA A 112 -11.20 -12.49 11.28
CA ALA A 112 -10.39 -11.41 10.74
C ALA A 112 -10.37 -11.44 9.20
N ARG A 113 -10.24 -10.25 8.61
CA ARG A 113 -10.10 -9.96 7.17
C ARG A 113 -9.02 -8.90 7.04
N PRO A 114 -7.74 -9.31 7.16
CA PRO A 114 -6.65 -8.37 7.34
C PRO A 114 -6.44 -7.49 6.10
N ILE A 115 -6.08 -6.24 6.35
CA ILE A 115 -5.91 -5.16 5.39
C ILE A 115 -4.45 -4.70 5.43
N PHE A 116 -3.99 -4.25 6.60
CA PHE A 116 -2.74 -3.51 6.73
C PHE A 116 -1.52 -4.41 6.86
N GLY A 117 -1.61 -5.52 7.60
CA GLY A 117 -0.53 -6.51 7.67
C GLY A 117 -0.11 -7.02 6.29
N PRO A 118 -1.06 -7.54 5.48
CA PRO A 118 -0.80 -7.97 4.10
C PRO A 118 -0.28 -6.83 3.20
N ALA A 119 -0.82 -5.61 3.32
CA ALA A 119 -0.35 -4.47 2.54
C ALA A 119 1.12 -4.12 2.86
N GLY A 120 1.50 -4.15 4.14
CA GLY A 120 2.89 -3.95 4.55
C GLY A 120 3.82 -5.06 4.05
N ALA A 121 3.34 -6.31 4.03
CA ALA A 121 4.08 -7.43 3.47
C ALA A 121 4.26 -7.29 1.95
N TYR A 122 3.21 -6.90 1.22
CA TYR A 122 3.27 -6.62 -0.21
C TYR A 122 4.28 -5.51 -0.51
N ALA A 123 4.16 -4.36 0.18
CA ALA A 123 5.10 -3.26 0.02
C ALA A 123 6.55 -3.70 0.29
N SER A 124 6.78 -4.51 1.34
CA SER A 124 8.11 -5.02 1.66
C SER A 124 8.68 -5.94 0.57
N GLN A 125 7.83 -6.72 -0.11
CA GLN A 125 8.23 -7.58 -1.23
C GLN A 125 8.58 -6.78 -2.48
N GLN A 126 7.84 -5.69 -2.75
CA GLN A 126 8.05 -4.86 -3.93
C GLN A 126 9.14 -3.79 -3.76
N ALA A 127 9.45 -3.40 -2.51
CA ALA A 127 10.33 -2.27 -2.22
C ALA A 127 11.72 -2.36 -2.86
N PRO A 128 12.44 -3.51 -2.87
CA PRO A 128 13.78 -3.58 -3.45
C PRO A 128 13.79 -3.24 -4.94
N ASP A 129 12.86 -3.81 -5.70
CA ASP A 129 12.77 -3.61 -7.13
C ASP A 129 12.27 -2.21 -7.45
N VAL A 130 11.18 -1.77 -6.80
CA VAL A 130 10.54 -0.47 -7.10
C VAL A 130 11.43 0.71 -6.70
N ILE A 131 12.03 0.67 -5.51
CA ILE A 131 12.91 1.76 -5.06
C ILE A 131 14.26 1.68 -5.80
N GLY A 132 14.76 0.46 -6.04
CA GLY A 132 15.99 0.25 -6.81
C GLY A 132 15.90 0.82 -8.22
N ASP A 133 14.84 0.48 -8.96
CA ASP A 133 14.61 0.94 -10.33
C ASP A 133 14.55 2.48 -10.43
N GLU A 134 13.91 3.15 -9.46
CA GLU A 134 13.82 4.62 -9.45
C GLU A 134 15.16 5.27 -9.08
N ILE A 135 15.93 4.68 -8.16
CA ILE A 135 17.30 5.14 -7.87
C ILE A 135 18.20 4.98 -9.10
N ASP A 136 18.18 3.81 -9.74
CA ASP A 136 18.99 3.53 -10.92
C ASP A 136 18.63 4.48 -12.07
N THR A 137 17.34 4.71 -12.31
CA THR A 137 16.85 5.66 -13.34
C THR A 137 17.37 7.08 -13.09
N ASN A 138 17.34 7.55 -11.83
CA ASN A 138 17.83 8.89 -11.49
C ASN A 138 19.36 8.99 -11.58
N LEU A 139 20.07 7.93 -11.18
CA LEU A 139 21.53 7.86 -11.30
C LEU A 139 21.98 7.87 -12.76
N GLU A 140 21.32 7.14 -13.65
CA GLU A 140 21.61 7.17 -15.09
C GLU A 140 21.46 8.58 -15.68
N GLY A 141 20.46 9.34 -15.22
CA GLY A 141 20.27 10.73 -15.61
C GLY A 141 21.39 11.66 -15.14
N ALA A 142 21.93 11.44 -13.93
CA ALA A 142 22.96 12.28 -13.33
C ALA A 142 24.39 12.05 -13.86
N VAL A 143 24.64 10.92 -14.53
CA VAL A 143 25.96 10.57 -15.11
C VAL A 143 26.16 11.17 -16.50
N ILE A 144 25.12 11.73 -17.12
CA ILE A 144 25.15 12.23 -18.51
C ILE A 144 25.62 13.70 -18.61
N ASP A 145 25.80 14.42 -17.49
CA ASP A 145 26.34 15.79 -17.42
C ASP A 145 27.82 15.84 -16.96
#